data_AF-A0A2V2XPF7-F1
#
_entry.id   AF-A0A2V2XPF7-F1
#
_cell.length_a   1.000
_cell.length_b   1.000
_cell.length_c   1.000
_cell.angle_alpha   90.00
_cell.angle_beta   90.00
_cell.angle_gamma   90.00
#
_symmetry.space_group_name_H-M   'P 1'
#
loop_
_entity.id
_entity.type
_entity.pdbx_description
1 polymer ?
#
loop_
_entity_poly.entity_id
_entity_poly.type
_entity_poly.pdbx_seq_one_letter_code
_entity_poly.pdbx_strand_id
1 'polypeptide(L)' 'IHTWIEYSYATVDVYTCGDHSDPWKATEYIIENLKPKKYSIGYANRTQEL' A
#
# COMPACT_ATOMS: atom_id res chain seq x y z
N ILE A 1 4.82 0.87 -6.55
CA ILE A 1 4.05 2.12 -6.74
C ILE A 1 4.07 2.49 -8.21
N HIS A 2 2.93 2.86 -8.76
CA HIS A 2 2.79 3.42 -10.10
C HIS A 2 2.12 4.79 -9.99
N THR A 3 2.64 5.79 -10.67
CA THR A 3 2.19 7.19 -10.55
C THR A 3 1.83 7.76 -11.91
N TRP A 4 0.75 8.54 -11.94
CA TRP A 4 0.35 9.39 -13.06
C TRP A 4 0.24 10.83 -12.55
N ILE A 5 1.28 11.60 -12.83
CA ILE A 5 1.47 12.95 -12.29
C ILE A 5 0.38 13.88 -12.83
N GLU A 6 0.04 13.75 -14.11
CA GLU A 6 -0.98 14.50 -14.82
C GLU A 6 -2.38 14.37 -14.20
N TYR A 7 -2.63 13.27 -13.46
CA TYR A 7 -3.89 13.01 -12.75
C TYR A 7 -3.76 13.16 -11.23
N SER A 8 -2.56 13.46 -10.71
CA SER A 8 -2.26 13.41 -9.27
C SER A 8 -2.73 12.09 -8.63
N TYR A 9 -2.49 10.99 -9.33
CA TYR A 9 -2.97 9.65 -8.97
C TYR A 9 -1.81 8.67 -8.82
N ALA A 10 -1.94 7.75 -7.87
CA ALA A 10 -0.99 6.67 -7.67
C ALA A 10 -1.69 5.39 -7.26
N THR A 11 -1.21 4.26 -7.75
CA THR A 11 -1.52 2.93 -7.20
C THR A 11 -0.32 2.40 -6.43
N VAL A 12 -0.59 1.80 -5.27
CA VAL A 12 0.43 1.32 -4.35
C VAL A 12 0.01 -0.05 -3.85
N ASP A 13 0.90 -1.02 -4.00
CA ASP A 13 0.79 -2.34 -3.39
C ASP A 13 1.94 -2.51 -2.41
N VAL A 14 1.60 -2.85 -1.16
CA VAL A 14 2.56 -3.23 -0.13
C VAL A 14 2.41 -4.73 0.10
N TYR A 15 3.46 -5.49 -0.20
CA TYR A 15 3.49 -6.93 0.00
C TYR A 15 4.66 -7.31 0.88
N THR A 16 4.36 -7.94 2.01
CA THR A 16 5.34 -8.38 3.01
C THR A 16 5.12 -9.86 3.34
N CYS A 17 6.16 -10.51 3.87
CA CYS A 17 6.09 -11.85 4.41
C CYS A 17 6.75 -11.90 5.81
N GLY A 18 6.35 -12.90 6.60
CA GLY A 18 6.87 -13.13 7.95
C GLY A 18 6.25 -12.25 9.04
N ASP A 19 6.12 -12.81 10.24
CA ASP A 19 5.36 -12.22 11.36
C ASP A 19 5.98 -10.94 11.94
N HIS A 20 7.25 -10.68 11.63
CA HIS A 20 7.96 -9.47 12.05
C HIS A 20 7.67 -8.27 11.14
N SER A 21 7.06 -8.49 9.97
CA SER A 21 6.76 -7.45 9.00
C SER A 21 5.31 -7.00 9.11
N ASP A 22 5.10 -5.68 9.11
CA ASP A 22 3.78 -5.08 9.13
C ASP A 22 3.56 -4.21 7.88
N PRO A 23 2.76 -4.66 6.90
CA PRO A 23 2.53 -3.91 5.66
C PRO A 23 1.73 -2.62 5.91
N TRP A 24 1.01 -2.50 7.02
CA TRP A 24 0.23 -1.30 7.33
C TRP A 24 1.13 -0.11 7.64
N LYS A 25 2.23 -0.31 8.37
CA LYS A 25 3.20 0.77 8.65
C LYS A 25 3.78 1.40 7.38
N ALA A 26 4.12 0.56 6.39
CA ALA A 26 4.60 1.07 5.10
C ALA A 26 3.48 1.80 4.34
N THR A 27 2.25 1.28 4.40
CA THR A 27 1.08 1.92 3.77
C THR A 27 0.78 3.29 4.39
N GLU A 28 0.78 3.41 5.71
CA GLU A 28 0.58 4.65 6.47
C GLU A 28 1.65 5.68 6.13
N TYR A 29 2.93 5.28 6.15
CA TYR A 29 4.04 6.14 5.77
C TYR A 29 3.87 6.71 4.35
N ILE A 30 3.40 5.90 3.41
CA ILE A 30 3.16 6.34 2.02
C ILE A 30 2.01 7.35 1.96
N ILE A 31 0.92 7.14 2.70
CA ILE A 31 -0.22 8.06 2.74
C ILE A 31 0.19 9.41 3.35
N GLU A 32 0.95 9.40 4.44
CA GLU A 32 1.44 10.62 5.10
C GLU A 32 2.35 11.46 4.20
N ASN A 33 3.16 10.81 3.36
CA ASN A 33 4.09 11.48 2.46
C ASN A 33 3.41 11.96 1.17
N LEU A 34 2.54 11.14 0.56
CA LEU A 34 1.87 11.49 -0.69
C LEU A 34 0.64 12.39 -0.49
N LYS A 35 0.07 12.42 0.72
CA LYS A 35 -1.07 13.26 1.12
C LYS A 35 -2.23 13.24 0.12
N PRO A 36 -2.75 12.05 -0.25
CA PRO A 36 -3.85 11.96 -1.20
C PRO A 36 -5.12 12.60 -0.61
N LYS A 37 -5.86 13.35 -1.44
CA LYS A 37 -7.16 13.92 -1.01
C LYS A 37 -8.20 12.84 -0.69
N LYS A 38 -8.13 11.69 -1.36
CA LYS A 38 -8.96 10.50 -1.18
C LYS A 38 -8.12 9.27 -1.50
N TYR A 39 -8.36 8.18 -0.81
CA TYR A 39 -7.74 6.89 -1.10
C TYR A 39 -8.70 5.75 -0.73
N SER A 40 -8.48 4.58 -1.32
CA SER A 40 -9.16 3.33 -1.00
C SER A 40 -8.09 2.27 -0.76
N ILE A 41 -8.33 1.35 0.17
CA ILE A 41 -7.39 0.28 0.49
C ILE A 41 -8.12 -1.06 0.40
N GLY A 42 -7.48 -2.03 -0.26
CA GLY A 42 -7.84 -3.43 -0.20
C GLY A 42 -6.78 -4.20 0.59
N TYR A 43 -7.21 -5.17 1.39
CA TYR A 43 -6.33 -6.13 2.05
C TYR A 43 -6.58 -7.51 1.49
N ALA A 44 -5.53 -8.29 1.32
CA ALA A 44 -5.69 -9.68 0.93
C ALA A 44 -4.58 -10.56 1.52
N ASN A 45 -5.01 -11.61 2.22
CA ASN A 45 -4.10 -12.63 2.74
C ASN A 45 -3.50 -13.42 1.55
N ARG A 46 -2.19 -13.64 1.59
CA ARG A 46 -1.40 -14.35 0.58
C ARG A 46 -0.76 -15.64 1.12
N THR A 47 -1.14 -16.06 2.34
CA THR A 47 -0.71 -17.34 2.92
C THR A 47 -1.15 -18.47 1.98
N GLN A 48 -0.18 -19.26 1.53
CA GLN A 48 -0.47 -20.49 0.80
C GLN A 48 -0.63 -21.61 1.83
N GLU A 49 -1.84 -22.10 1.98
CA GLU A 49 -2.08 -23.37 2.66
C GLU A 49 -1.69 -24.48 1.69
N LEU A 50 -0.68 -25.27 2.05
CA LEU A 50 -0.31 -26.51 1.36
C LEU A 50 -1.21 -27.65 1.84
#